data_AF-A0A8B7E9I5-F1
#
_entry.id   AF-A0A8B7E9I5-F1
#
_cell.length_a   1.000
_cell.length_b   1.000
_cell.length_c   1.000
_cell.angle_alpha   90.00
_cell.angle_beta   90.00
_cell.angle_gamma   90.00
#
_symmetry.space_group_name_H-M   'P 1'
#
loop_
_entity.id
_entity.type
_entity.pdbx_description
1 polymer ?
#
loop_
_entity_poly.entity_id
_entity_poly.type
_entity_poly.pdbx_seq_one_letter_code
_entity_poly.pdbx_strand_id
1 'polypeptide(L)'
;MSSLKTLMNMAALDVSLVEKNIDQCLEILEKEVSEIDDDDVAHLTTILNNSKSEKVFQIIAELAKKEQKNRVQLAKEDLMKMLVVSLIDSELKDTYQILRSLCNICADNDIGSQMFSKVGGVSVMYEKASKVLHSDDWDFIMFPACMCIQNIVSDSDLIKEEFLKAGYFTLLKQLLHKYETNEKNFKVTVSGISLLADSDLGIELLGCSGILEDIWKIIKNCGDNFKKIIMVELLNDLGKKENAIELLCKSGGVLTLMELVESHGAFQETDSTDDVFKEMVDLIVIMSGDESFITLLENEDLLNKFANWIKSCNKHVQISAGLMLGNYARSEDTCDCLIKMGIHVSLITEINQNLEKEDYEDRFQAFASCLRNLCIPVGCKQLLVKAGLADTAVELVKKTGLSVQFKALAILRLLVQNQNDLAVKLCNDGELLKKIKLLSDVTMVSSTPAEAQRLMAAIIKYANQEAPIRAALSYECIGSVNYLLSSDHMLMQNEGLIALIMIVANVNNCVELIKKAGSIERLMKIIKQDDVQPQTLFNSLTLIQATASLNGGKDLLEEFEVYKVLDSLKNHSEQIINNKVNETLTVISR
;
A
#
# COMPACT_ATOMS: atom_id res chain seq x y z
N MET A 1 41.42 45.49 3.11
CA MET A 1 39.95 45.33 3.25
C MET A 1 39.65 45.24 4.73
N SER A 2 38.77 46.08 5.25
CA SER A 2 38.26 45.93 6.63
C SER A 2 37.45 44.64 6.71
N SER A 3 37.64 43.82 7.75
CA SER A 3 36.80 42.63 7.95
C SER A 3 35.33 43.04 8.16
N LEU A 4 34.39 42.16 7.80
CA LEU A 4 32.96 42.35 8.07
C LEU A 4 32.71 42.81 9.52
N LYS A 5 33.41 42.18 10.46
CA LYS A 5 33.39 42.51 11.90
C LYS A 5 33.81 43.94 12.21
N THR A 6 34.82 44.47 11.51
CA THR A 6 35.26 45.86 11.67
C THR A 6 34.17 46.82 11.20
N LEU A 7 33.51 46.52 10.08
CA LEU A 7 32.42 47.34 9.55
C LEU A 7 31.17 47.27 10.44
N MET A 8 30.82 46.10 10.97
CA MET A 8 29.69 45.90 11.89
C MET A 8 29.89 46.60 13.24
N ASN A 9 31.13 46.61 13.76
CA ASN A 9 31.46 47.34 15.00
C ASN A 9 31.42 48.86 14.81
N MET A 10 31.85 49.39 13.66
CA MET A 10 31.74 50.82 13.34
C MET A 10 30.27 51.23 13.12
N ALA A 11 29.49 50.32 12.54
CA ALA A 11 28.07 50.45 12.27
C ALA A 11 27.19 50.53 13.53
N ALA A 12 27.56 49.82 14.60
CA ALA A 12 26.88 49.89 15.90
C ALA A 12 26.97 51.27 16.56
N LEU A 13 27.96 52.08 16.18
CA LEU A 13 28.21 53.42 16.73
C LEU A 13 27.53 54.55 15.93
N ASP A 14 27.27 54.34 14.63
CA ASP A 14 26.56 55.27 13.75
C ASP A 14 25.85 54.53 12.63
N VAL A 15 24.51 54.52 12.67
CA VAL A 15 23.65 53.83 11.71
C VAL A 15 23.83 54.37 10.28
N SER A 16 24.20 55.65 10.14
CA SER A 16 24.46 56.29 8.84
C SER A 16 25.77 55.80 8.20
N LEU A 17 26.70 55.24 8.97
CA LEU A 17 27.92 54.63 8.46
C LEU A 17 27.67 53.25 7.86
N VAL A 18 26.65 52.51 8.32
CA VAL A 18 26.28 51.20 7.77
C VAL A 18 25.73 51.39 6.37
N GLU A 19 24.79 52.31 6.21
CA GLU A 19 24.15 52.60 4.92
C GLU A 19 25.16 53.06 3.87
N LYS A 20 26.17 53.82 4.30
CA LYS A 20 27.29 54.28 3.44
C LYS A 20 28.26 53.17 3.04
N ASN A 21 28.44 52.14 3.87
CA ASN A 21 29.42 51.08 3.65
C ASN A 21 28.79 49.71 3.32
N ILE A 22 27.46 49.61 3.23
CA ILE A 22 26.76 48.35 2.94
C ILE A 22 27.28 47.70 1.66
N ASP A 23 27.56 48.48 0.62
CA ASP A 23 27.96 47.92 -0.67
C ASP A 23 29.33 47.22 -0.54
N GLN A 24 30.20 47.74 0.32
CA GLN A 24 31.46 47.09 0.69
C GLN A 24 31.22 45.84 1.55
N CYS A 25 30.26 45.86 2.49
CA CYS A 25 29.89 44.67 3.27
C CYS A 25 29.38 43.54 2.38
N LEU A 26 28.52 43.84 1.40
CA LEU A 26 28.00 42.87 0.44
C LEU A 26 29.11 42.32 -0.46
N GLU A 27 30.02 43.17 -0.96
CA GLU A 27 31.19 42.71 -1.73
C GLU A 27 32.12 41.78 -0.92
N ILE A 28 32.27 42.03 0.38
CA ILE A 28 33.06 41.16 1.28
C ILE A 28 32.35 39.83 1.47
N LEU A 29 31.04 39.84 1.73
CA LEU A 29 30.23 38.61 1.89
C LEU A 29 30.19 37.75 0.63
N GLU A 30 30.29 38.35 -0.55
CA GLU A 30 30.43 37.59 -1.81
C GLU A 30 31.76 36.83 -1.89
N LYS A 31 32.84 37.42 -1.38
CA LYS A 31 34.22 36.93 -1.54
C LYS A 31 34.73 36.06 -0.39
N GLU A 32 34.18 36.21 0.82
CA GLU A 32 34.66 35.54 2.03
C GLU A 32 33.53 34.76 2.73
N VAL A 33 33.89 33.60 3.30
CA VAL A 33 33.02 32.87 4.25
C VAL A 33 33.18 33.53 5.61
N SER A 34 32.09 34.09 6.14
CA SER A 34 32.09 34.79 7.43
C SER A 34 31.17 34.06 8.40
N GLU A 35 31.74 33.39 9.41
CA GLU A 35 30.99 32.98 10.59
C GLU A 35 30.71 34.20 11.48
N ILE A 36 29.50 34.27 12.03
CA ILE A 36 29.10 35.35 12.95
C ILE A 36 28.96 34.83 14.38
N ASP A 37 29.06 35.74 15.35
CA ASP A 37 28.80 35.48 16.77
C ASP A 37 27.62 36.29 17.34
N ASP A 38 27.36 36.14 18.64
CA ASP A 38 26.24 36.80 19.31
C ASP A 38 26.33 38.33 19.28
N ASP A 39 27.54 38.90 19.32
CA ASP A 39 27.75 40.36 19.26
C ASP A 39 27.40 40.90 17.87
N ASP A 40 27.80 40.17 16.81
CA ASP A 40 27.44 40.50 15.43
C ASP A 40 25.91 40.51 15.24
N VAL A 41 25.19 39.54 15.82
CA VAL A 41 23.72 39.45 15.78
C VAL A 41 23.06 40.61 16.55
N ALA A 42 23.60 40.98 17.72
CA ALA A 42 23.11 42.12 18.50
C ALA A 42 23.29 43.45 17.76
N HIS A 43 24.42 43.62 17.06
CA HIS A 43 24.66 44.79 16.21
C HIS A 43 23.66 44.85 15.04
N LEU A 44 23.44 43.74 14.32
CA LEU A 44 22.44 43.69 13.24
C LEU A 44 21.04 44.05 13.75
N THR A 45 20.67 43.53 14.92
CA THR A 45 19.37 43.82 15.56
C THR A 45 19.23 45.31 15.87
N THR A 46 20.27 45.93 16.41
CA THR A 46 20.29 47.37 16.73
C THR A 46 20.18 48.23 15.48
N ILE A 47 20.95 47.90 14.44
CA ILE A 47 20.93 48.60 13.15
C ILE A 47 19.54 48.50 12.52
N LEU A 48 18.94 47.31 12.56
CA LEU A 48 17.63 47.07 11.98
C LEU A 48 16.54 47.86 12.72
N ASN A 49 16.61 47.94 14.04
CA ASN A 49 15.70 48.74 14.85
C ASN A 49 15.75 50.24 14.53
N ASN A 50 16.92 50.74 14.14
CA ASN A 50 17.12 52.16 13.89
C ASN A 50 16.89 52.58 12.42
N SER A 51 17.20 51.71 11.45
CA SER A 51 17.17 52.05 10.01
C SER A 51 16.02 51.43 9.23
N LYS A 52 15.60 50.21 9.59
CA LYS A 52 14.70 49.35 8.77
C LYS A 52 15.08 49.31 7.28
N SER A 53 16.39 49.34 6.97
CA SER A 53 16.89 49.47 5.61
C SER A 53 16.87 48.15 4.83
N GLU A 54 16.38 48.15 3.58
CA GLU A 54 16.42 47.05 2.59
C GLU A 54 17.76 46.30 2.63
N LYS A 55 18.82 47.10 2.65
CA LYS A 55 20.21 46.67 2.60
C LYS A 55 20.63 45.83 3.80
N VAL A 56 20.08 46.11 4.98
CA VAL A 56 20.36 45.34 6.21
C VAL A 56 19.69 43.98 6.15
N PHE A 57 18.44 43.91 5.66
CA PHE A 57 17.77 42.63 5.39
C PHE A 57 18.57 41.78 4.37
N GLN A 58 19.08 42.42 3.32
CA GLN A 58 19.92 41.74 2.33
C GLN A 58 21.18 41.12 2.96
N ILE A 59 21.87 41.86 3.84
CA ILE A 59 23.04 41.34 4.57
C ILE A 59 22.66 40.11 5.40
N ILE A 60 21.56 40.17 6.14
CA ILE A 60 21.08 39.04 6.95
C ILE A 60 20.77 37.82 6.04
N ALA A 61 20.13 38.05 4.89
CA ALA A 61 19.83 36.99 3.94
C ALA A 61 21.08 36.31 3.38
N GLU A 62 22.12 37.08 3.04
CA GLU A 62 23.38 36.53 2.55
C GLU A 62 24.15 35.79 3.65
N LEU A 63 24.16 36.31 4.89
CA LEU A 63 24.78 35.64 6.04
C LEU A 63 24.16 34.28 6.33
N ALA A 64 22.82 34.19 6.31
CA ALA A 64 22.09 32.95 6.53
C ALA A 64 22.30 31.92 5.39
N LYS A 65 22.52 32.40 4.16
CA LYS A 65 22.75 31.53 2.99
C LYS A 65 24.09 30.80 3.05
N LYS A 66 25.12 31.44 3.62
CA LYS A 66 26.52 31.00 3.50
C LYS A 66 26.87 29.80 4.37
N GLU A 67 26.50 29.81 5.65
CA GLU A 67 26.93 28.81 6.62
C GLU A 67 25.79 28.35 7.54
N GLN A 68 25.73 27.04 7.82
CA GLN A 68 24.71 26.46 8.70
C GLN A 68 24.77 27.05 10.11
N LYS A 69 25.99 27.30 10.62
CA LYS A 69 26.21 27.92 11.93
C LYS A 69 25.58 29.31 12.03
N ASN A 70 25.63 30.09 10.94
CA ASN A 70 25.02 31.42 10.90
C ASN A 70 23.50 31.33 11.02
N ARG A 71 22.84 30.33 10.41
CA ARG A 71 21.38 30.14 10.53
C ARG A 71 20.96 29.99 11.99
N VAL A 72 21.70 29.19 12.76
CA VAL A 72 21.47 29.01 14.21
C VAL A 72 21.71 30.30 14.98
N GLN A 73 22.78 31.04 14.65
CA GLN A 73 23.07 32.32 15.32
C GLN A 73 22.07 33.42 14.98
N LEU A 74 21.50 33.43 13.78
CA LEU A 74 20.49 34.41 13.36
C LEU A 74 19.10 34.08 13.91
N ALA A 75 18.86 32.86 14.38
CA ALA A 75 17.58 32.43 14.97
C ALA A 75 17.34 32.95 16.41
N LYS A 76 17.95 34.07 16.81
CA LYS A 76 17.72 34.68 18.13
C LYS A 76 16.38 35.40 18.17
N GLU A 77 15.74 35.35 19.34
CA GLU A 77 14.38 35.85 19.53
C GLU A 77 14.21 37.32 19.13
N ASP A 78 15.14 38.20 19.55
CA ASP A 78 15.05 39.64 19.24
C ASP A 78 15.17 39.91 17.74
N LEU A 79 16.13 39.30 17.06
CA LEU A 79 16.32 39.47 15.61
C LEU A 79 15.12 38.89 14.84
N MET A 80 14.69 37.67 15.18
CA MET A 80 13.55 37.03 14.54
C MET A 80 12.27 37.84 14.71
N LYS A 81 12.02 38.35 15.91
CA LYS A 81 10.88 39.24 16.19
C LYS A 81 10.95 40.52 15.35
N MET A 82 12.13 41.13 15.21
CA MET A 82 12.31 42.32 14.39
C MET A 82 12.08 42.05 12.90
N LEU A 83 12.56 40.93 12.36
CA LEU A 83 12.31 40.51 10.98
C LEU A 83 10.81 40.30 10.73
N VAL A 84 10.13 39.56 11.62
CA VAL A 84 8.70 39.29 11.51
C VAL A 84 7.87 40.57 11.60
N VAL A 85 8.11 41.43 12.60
CA VAL A 85 7.37 42.70 12.73
C VAL A 85 7.60 43.62 11.54
N SER A 86 8.81 43.62 10.97
CA SER A 86 9.13 44.42 9.79
C SER A 86 8.33 44.01 8.55
N LEU A 87 7.81 42.78 8.50
CA LEU A 87 7.00 42.30 7.37
C LEU A 87 5.62 42.98 7.26
N ILE A 88 5.07 43.48 8.38
CA ILE A 88 3.70 43.99 8.47
C ILE A 88 3.47 45.16 7.50
N ASP A 89 4.36 46.16 7.53
CA ASP A 89 4.22 47.43 6.79
C ASP A 89 5.37 47.69 5.81
N SER A 90 6.16 46.68 5.46
CA SER A 90 7.28 46.81 4.53
C SER A 90 6.84 47.10 3.09
N GLU A 91 7.64 47.90 2.38
CA GLU A 91 7.54 48.08 0.93
C GLU A 91 7.98 46.81 0.19
N LEU A 92 7.80 46.76 -1.13
CA LEU A 92 8.02 45.57 -1.95
C LEU A 92 9.43 44.99 -1.81
N LYS A 93 10.46 45.85 -1.91
CA LYS A 93 11.87 45.42 -1.88
C LYS A 93 12.29 44.94 -0.49
N ASP A 94 11.84 45.64 0.55
CA ASP A 94 12.05 45.22 1.93
C ASP A 94 11.37 43.89 2.19
N THR A 95 10.11 43.73 1.75
CA THR A 95 9.36 42.47 1.85
C THR A 95 10.14 41.32 1.21
N TYR A 96 10.68 41.52 0.01
CA TYR A 96 11.49 40.53 -0.68
C TYR A 96 12.73 40.12 0.13
N GLN A 97 13.51 41.09 0.64
CA GLN A 97 14.71 40.77 1.41
C GLN A 97 14.39 40.14 2.76
N ILE A 98 13.34 40.61 3.47
CA ILE A 98 12.87 40.01 4.72
C ILE A 98 12.50 38.54 4.50
N LEU A 99 11.72 38.24 3.46
CA LEU A 99 11.33 36.86 3.13
C LEU A 99 12.56 36.01 2.80
N ARG A 100 13.55 36.54 2.08
CA ARG A 100 14.82 35.84 1.84
C ARG A 100 15.59 35.58 3.14
N SER A 101 15.65 36.56 4.04
CA SER A 101 16.29 36.40 5.35
C SER A 101 15.63 35.26 6.12
N LEU A 102 14.31 35.31 6.29
CA LEU A 102 13.54 34.30 7.02
C LEU A 102 13.66 32.92 6.38
N CYS A 103 13.54 32.84 5.05
CA CYS A 103 13.67 31.61 4.28
C CYS A 103 15.03 30.93 4.49
N ASN A 104 16.11 31.72 4.46
CA ASN A 104 17.46 31.18 4.63
C ASN A 104 17.78 30.86 6.09
N ILE A 105 17.25 31.63 7.05
CA ILE A 105 17.42 31.35 8.48
C ILE A 105 16.74 30.02 8.85
N CYS A 106 15.57 29.74 8.28
CA CYS A 106 14.81 28.52 8.59
C CYS A 106 15.24 27.30 7.73
N ALA A 107 16.06 27.48 6.70
CA ALA A 107 16.51 26.38 5.84
C ALA A 107 17.33 25.34 6.64
N ASP A 108 16.88 24.08 6.67
CA ASP A 108 17.48 22.98 7.43
C ASP A 108 17.78 23.36 8.89
N ASN A 109 16.91 24.17 9.52
CA ASN A 109 17.17 24.76 10.84
C ASN A 109 15.90 24.83 11.71
N ASP A 110 15.62 23.75 12.43
CA ASP A 110 14.47 23.64 13.34
C ASP A 110 14.41 24.76 14.38
N ILE A 111 15.56 25.23 14.87
CA ILE A 111 15.62 26.34 15.84
C ILE A 111 15.07 27.62 15.20
N GLY A 112 15.42 27.87 13.93
CA GLY A 112 14.90 28.98 13.15
C GLY A 112 13.39 28.90 12.96
N SER A 113 12.89 27.75 12.51
CA SER A 113 11.45 27.52 12.28
C SER A 113 10.64 27.63 13.57
N GLN A 114 11.09 27.02 14.67
CA GLN A 114 10.45 27.14 15.98
C GLN A 114 10.47 28.58 16.50
N MET A 115 11.58 29.30 16.32
CA MET A 115 11.65 30.70 16.73
C MET A 115 10.71 31.57 15.89
N PHE A 116 10.64 31.35 14.57
CA PHE A 116 9.70 32.03 13.67
C PHE A 116 8.25 31.87 14.15
N SER A 117 7.84 30.63 14.45
CA SER A 117 6.52 30.33 15.01
C SER A 117 6.33 31.03 16.37
N LYS A 118 7.28 30.87 17.31
CA LYS A 118 7.22 31.45 18.66
C LYS A 118 7.01 32.96 18.66
N VAL A 119 7.61 33.70 17.72
CA VAL A 119 7.46 35.16 17.62
C VAL A 119 6.20 35.61 16.85
N GLY A 120 5.29 34.68 16.51
CA GLY A 120 4.03 34.97 15.80
C GLY A 120 4.19 35.10 14.28
N GLY A 121 5.28 34.56 13.73
CA GLY A 121 5.62 34.69 12.31
C GLY A 121 4.55 34.17 11.35
N VAL A 122 3.88 33.06 11.70
CA VAL A 122 2.84 32.45 10.86
C VAL A 122 1.68 33.42 10.60
N SER A 123 1.15 34.05 11.66
CA SER A 123 0.03 35.00 11.54
C SER A 123 0.40 36.21 10.70
N VAL A 124 1.60 36.77 10.92
CA VAL A 124 2.07 37.96 10.19
C VAL A 124 2.31 37.63 8.72
N MET A 125 2.90 36.47 8.42
CA MET A 125 3.15 36.03 7.07
C MET A 125 1.86 35.78 6.30
N TYR A 126 0.87 35.14 6.93
CA TYR A 126 -0.46 34.95 6.34
C TYR A 126 -1.16 36.28 6.06
N GLU A 127 -1.14 37.21 7.02
CA GLU A 127 -1.73 38.54 6.85
C GLU A 127 -1.06 39.31 5.71
N LYS A 128 0.28 39.32 5.64
CA LYS A 128 1.01 39.97 4.55
C LYS A 128 0.69 39.34 3.21
N ALA A 129 0.73 38.01 3.10
CA ALA A 129 0.41 37.29 1.86
C ALA A 129 -1.01 37.62 1.40
N SER A 130 -1.98 37.57 2.31
CA SER A 130 -3.39 37.86 2.00
C SER A 130 -3.60 39.30 1.52
N LYS A 131 -2.88 40.29 2.08
CA LYS A 131 -2.98 41.69 1.66
C LYS A 131 -2.45 41.93 0.24
N VAL A 132 -1.35 41.27 -0.13
CA VAL A 132 -0.64 41.55 -1.38
C VAL A 132 -0.94 40.56 -2.50
N LEU A 133 -1.60 39.42 -2.21
CA LEU A 133 -1.91 38.35 -3.17
C LEU A 133 -2.46 38.84 -4.52
N HIS A 134 -3.34 39.84 -4.48
CA HIS A 134 -4.04 40.38 -5.64
C HIS A 134 -3.36 41.61 -6.27
N SER A 135 -2.20 42.03 -5.77
CA SER A 135 -1.40 43.08 -6.42
C SER A 135 -0.29 42.49 -7.30
N ASP A 136 0.28 43.33 -8.15
CA ASP A 136 1.45 42.98 -8.99
C ASP A 136 2.69 42.68 -8.13
N ASP A 137 2.73 43.22 -6.91
CA ASP A 137 3.78 42.97 -5.92
C ASP A 137 3.91 41.49 -5.58
N TRP A 138 2.80 40.75 -5.51
CA TRP A 138 2.82 39.33 -5.18
C TRP A 138 3.63 38.52 -6.20
N ASP A 139 3.52 38.82 -7.49
CA ASP A 139 4.25 38.07 -8.51
C ASP A 139 5.78 38.24 -8.38
N PHE A 140 6.23 39.36 -7.79
CA PHE A 140 7.64 39.60 -7.46
C PHE A 140 8.10 38.83 -6.22
N ILE A 141 7.25 38.70 -5.19
CA ILE A 141 7.63 38.08 -3.90
C ILE A 141 7.15 36.64 -3.71
N MET A 142 6.34 36.10 -4.61
CA MET A 142 5.70 34.80 -4.41
C MET A 142 6.74 33.70 -4.23
N PHE A 143 7.75 33.65 -5.10
CA PHE A 143 8.76 32.60 -5.03
C PHE A 143 9.49 32.58 -3.67
N PRO A 144 10.07 33.69 -3.18
CA PRO A 144 10.66 33.69 -1.85
C PRO A 144 9.63 33.49 -0.73
N ALA A 145 8.38 33.94 -0.87
CA ALA A 145 7.33 33.69 0.12
C ALA A 145 7.02 32.19 0.26
N CYS A 146 6.73 31.51 -0.85
CA CYS A 146 6.41 30.09 -0.85
C CYS A 146 7.61 29.22 -0.45
N MET A 147 8.83 29.54 -0.91
CA MET A 147 10.04 28.84 -0.46
C MET A 147 10.30 29.04 1.03
N CYS A 148 10.08 30.26 1.54
CA CYS A 148 10.20 30.54 2.97
C CYS A 148 9.25 29.65 3.77
N ILE A 149 8.01 29.53 3.32
CA ILE A 149 6.99 28.72 3.98
C ILE A 149 7.36 27.24 3.93
N GLN A 150 7.80 26.75 2.77
CA GLN A 150 8.27 25.38 2.65
C GLN A 150 9.38 25.09 3.66
N ASN A 151 10.44 25.89 3.70
CA ASN A 151 11.54 25.72 4.65
C ASN A 151 11.09 25.77 6.12
N ILE A 152 10.13 26.63 6.45
CA ILE A 152 9.62 26.75 7.82
C ILE A 152 8.84 25.49 8.23
N VAL A 153 8.06 24.90 7.33
CA VAL A 153 7.13 23.80 7.67
C VAL A 153 7.67 22.40 7.38
N SER A 154 8.75 22.26 6.59
CA SER A 154 9.29 20.97 6.12
C SER A 154 9.36 19.89 7.21
N ASP A 155 9.92 20.25 8.37
CA ASP A 155 10.29 19.29 9.41
C ASP A 155 9.47 19.44 10.71
N SER A 156 8.34 20.16 10.69
CA SER A 156 7.53 20.38 11.90
C SER A 156 6.03 20.33 11.66
N ASP A 157 5.40 19.25 12.11
CA ASP A 157 3.93 19.09 12.04
C ASP A 157 3.19 20.15 12.86
N LEU A 158 3.74 20.57 14.01
CA LEU A 158 3.15 21.66 14.81
C LEU A 158 3.08 22.96 14.01
N ILE A 159 4.13 23.31 13.27
CA ILE A 159 4.15 24.52 12.46
C ILE A 159 3.28 24.35 11.21
N LYS A 160 3.26 23.17 10.57
CA LYS A 160 2.30 22.86 9.50
C LYS A 160 0.87 23.13 9.98
N GLU A 161 0.51 22.66 11.17
CA GLU A 161 -0.81 22.91 11.77
C GLU A 161 -1.09 24.40 12.02
N GLU A 162 -0.09 25.19 12.42
CA GLU A 162 -0.27 26.64 12.59
C GLU A 162 -0.59 27.33 11.25
N PHE A 163 0.12 26.99 10.18
CA PHE A 163 -0.18 27.52 8.84
C PHE A 163 -1.56 27.09 8.37
N LEU A 164 -1.93 25.83 8.61
CA LEU A 164 -3.25 25.29 8.31
C LEU A 164 -4.35 26.06 9.05
N LYS A 165 -4.21 26.25 10.37
CA LYS A 165 -5.15 27.01 11.21
C LYS A 165 -5.24 28.48 10.84
N ALA A 166 -4.16 29.06 10.31
CA ALA A 166 -4.15 30.43 9.79
C ALA A 166 -4.95 30.59 8.47
N GLY A 167 -5.32 29.50 7.80
CA GLY A 167 -6.11 29.52 6.57
C GLY A 167 -5.30 29.38 5.29
N TYR A 168 -4.07 28.86 5.36
CA TYR A 168 -3.14 28.85 4.22
C TYR A 168 -3.63 28.03 3.01
N PHE A 169 -4.48 27.02 3.19
CA PHE A 169 -5.13 26.36 2.05
C PHE A 169 -6.03 27.31 1.24
N THR A 170 -6.68 28.29 1.87
CA THR A 170 -7.45 29.31 1.15
C THR A 170 -6.55 30.11 0.20
N LEU A 171 -5.36 30.49 0.68
CA LEU A 171 -4.35 31.17 -0.12
C LEU A 171 -3.89 30.28 -1.29
N LEU A 172 -3.49 29.03 -1.00
CA LEU A 172 -3.03 28.07 -2.01
C LEU A 172 -4.10 27.79 -3.08
N LYS A 173 -5.38 27.72 -2.70
CA LYS A 173 -6.49 27.59 -3.64
C LYS A 173 -6.57 28.78 -4.59
N GLN A 174 -6.45 30.01 -4.08
CA GLN A 174 -6.46 31.21 -4.91
C GLN A 174 -5.24 31.26 -5.85
N LEU A 175 -4.08 30.83 -5.37
CA LEU A 175 -2.85 30.72 -6.16
C LEU A 175 -2.95 29.68 -7.27
N LEU A 176 -3.62 28.55 -7.01
CA LEU A 176 -3.84 27.48 -7.98
C LEU A 176 -4.55 28.02 -9.22
N HIS A 177 -5.60 28.83 -9.01
CA HIS A 177 -6.33 29.51 -10.09
C HIS A 177 -5.54 30.67 -10.72
N LYS A 178 -4.88 31.52 -9.91
CA LYS A 178 -4.10 32.66 -10.41
C LYS A 178 -2.99 32.21 -11.37
N TYR A 179 -2.36 31.08 -11.07
CA TYR A 179 -1.21 30.57 -11.81
C TYR A 179 -1.50 29.36 -12.67
N GLU A 180 -2.76 29.11 -12.99
CA GLU A 180 -3.14 27.99 -13.86
C GLU A 180 -2.36 27.99 -15.19
N THR A 181 -1.95 29.15 -15.71
CA THR A 181 -1.16 29.27 -16.95
C THR A 181 0.34 29.46 -16.75
N ASN A 182 0.83 29.59 -15.51
CA ASN A 182 2.25 29.81 -15.21
C ASN A 182 2.87 28.56 -14.56
N GLU A 183 3.58 27.75 -15.34
CA GLU A 183 4.15 26.47 -14.92
C GLU A 183 4.98 26.53 -13.63
N LYS A 184 5.93 27.47 -13.55
CA LYS A 184 6.82 27.60 -12.38
C LYS A 184 6.03 27.87 -11.11
N ASN A 185 5.08 28.79 -11.21
CA ASN A 185 4.28 29.24 -10.08
C ASN A 185 3.21 28.21 -9.68
N PHE A 186 2.65 27.53 -10.67
CA PHE A 186 1.76 26.39 -10.47
C PHE A 186 2.45 25.27 -9.70
N LYS A 187 3.67 24.88 -10.12
CA LYS A 187 4.48 23.87 -9.43
C LYS A 187 4.69 24.19 -7.97
N VAL A 188 5.14 25.42 -7.67
CA VAL A 188 5.38 25.88 -6.29
C VAL A 188 4.10 25.83 -5.45
N THR A 189 2.96 26.18 -6.05
CA THR A 189 1.65 26.12 -5.39
C THR A 189 1.24 24.68 -5.06
N VAL A 190 1.35 23.77 -6.02
CA VAL A 190 1.03 22.34 -5.82
C VAL A 190 1.96 21.70 -4.79
N SER A 191 3.26 22.02 -4.81
CA SER A 191 4.19 21.55 -3.77
C SER A 191 3.82 22.05 -2.37
N GLY A 192 3.32 23.29 -2.24
CA GLY A 192 2.80 23.80 -0.97
C GLY A 192 1.56 23.05 -0.47
N ILE A 193 0.68 22.64 -1.39
CA ILE A 193 -0.48 21.79 -1.06
C ILE A 193 0.01 20.42 -0.57
N SER A 194 0.91 19.76 -1.31
CA SER A 194 1.47 18.45 -0.94
C SER A 194 2.09 18.47 0.46
N LEU A 195 2.92 19.48 0.72
CA LEU A 195 3.65 19.61 1.98
C LEU A 195 2.72 19.79 3.19
N LEU A 196 1.66 20.59 3.06
CA LEU A 196 0.71 20.77 4.14
C LEU A 196 -0.24 19.59 4.30
N ALA A 197 -0.54 18.87 3.21
CA ALA A 197 -1.31 17.62 3.24
C ALA A 197 -0.48 16.41 3.73
N ASP A 198 0.68 16.67 4.34
CA ASP A 198 1.54 15.66 4.96
C ASP A 198 1.21 15.32 6.41
N SER A 199 0.35 16.12 7.04
CA SER A 199 -0.18 15.83 8.38
C SER A 199 -1.65 15.41 8.33
N ASP A 200 -2.14 14.75 9.37
CA ASP A 200 -3.54 14.34 9.50
C ASP A 200 -4.50 15.54 9.45
N LEU A 201 -4.17 16.63 10.16
CA LEU A 201 -4.95 17.87 10.08
C LEU A 201 -4.92 18.46 8.67
N GLY A 202 -3.80 18.32 7.96
CA GLY A 202 -3.66 18.74 6.57
C GLY A 202 -4.62 18.02 5.65
N ILE A 203 -4.75 16.71 5.80
CA ILE A 203 -5.69 15.90 5.02
C ILE A 203 -7.14 16.29 5.34
N GLU A 204 -7.49 16.41 6.63
CA GLU A 204 -8.82 16.85 7.06
C GLU A 204 -9.22 18.21 6.44
N LEU A 205 -8.33 19.20 6.55
CA LEU A 205 -8.61 20.55 6.04
C LEU A 205 -8.54 20.62 4.51
N LEU A 206 -7.75 19.76 3.87
CA LEU A 206 -7.75 19.63 2.41
C LEU A 206 -9.15 19.21 1.92
N GLY A 207 -9.78 18.25 2.60
CA GLY A 207 -11.16 17.82 2.32
C GLY A 207 -12.20 18.95 2.45
N CYS A 208 -11.97 19.94 3.32
CA CYS A 208 -12.85 21.09 3.49
C CYS A 208 -12.55 22.26 2.53
N SER A 209 -11.38 22.27 1.89
CA SER A 209 -10.88 23.43 1.15
C SER A 209 -11.50 23.60 -0.24
N GLY A 210 -12.00 22.53 -0.84
CA GLY A 210 -12.43 22.50 -2.24
C GLY A 210 -11.26 22.49 -3.25
N ILE A 211 -10.02 22.28 -2.80
CA ILE A 211 -8.83 22.25 -3.66
C ILE A 211 -8.83 21.01 -4.56
N LEU A 212 -9.20 19.84 -4.03
CA LEU A 212 -9.21 18.59 -4.80
C LEU A 212 -10.18 18.67 -5.98
N GLU A 213 -11.37 19.22 -5.77
CA GLU A 213 -12.37 19.45 -6.81
C GLU A 213 -11.84 20.38 -7.91
N ASP A 214 -11.03 21.38 -7.55
CA ASP A 214 -10.42 22.28 -8.52
C ASP A 214 -9.26 21.59 -9.27
N ILE A 215 -8.44 20.79 -8.58
CA ILE A 215 -7.42 19.93 -9.22
C ILE A 215 -8.07 18.99 -10.24
N TRP A 216 -9.18 18.32 -9.90
CA TRP A 216 -9.91 17.43 -10.81
C TRP A 216 -10.47 18.16 -12.03
N LYS A 217 -10.97 19.39 -11.86
CA LYS A 217 -11.42 20.22 -13.00
C LYS A 217 -10.25 20.65 -13.88
N ILE A 218 -9.13 21.05 -13.30
CA ILE A 218 -7.94 21.48 -14.05
C ILE A 218 -7.40 20.29 -14.84
N ILE A 219 -7.13 19.14 -14.21
CA ILE A 219 -6.57 17.96 -14.89
C ILE A 219 -7.46 17.46 -16.04
N LYS A 220 -8.79 17.51 -15.87
CA LYS A 220 -9.77 17.13 -16.89
C LYS A 220 -9.72 18.02 -18.14
N ASN A 221 -9.53 19.34 -17.95
CA ASN A 221 -9.57 20.32 -19.04
C ASN A 221 -8.18 20.70 -19.56
N CYS A 222 -7.11 20.25 -18.89
CA CYS A 222 -5.75 20.63 -19.21
C CYS A 222 -5.23 19.89 -20.46
N GLY A 223 -4.80 20.63 -21.47
CA GLY A 223 -4.04 20.09 -22.61
C GLY A 223 -2.54 20.01 -22.36
N ASP A 224 -2.06 20.58 -21.25
CA ASP A 224 -0.65 20.69 -20.88
C ASP A 224 -0.19 19.49 -20.04
N ASN A 225 0.81 18.76 -20.55
CA ASN A 225 1.35 17.55 -19.92
C ASN A 225 2.14 17.85 -18.64
N PHE A 226 2.84 18.99 -18.55
CA PHE A 226 3.63 19.34 -17.37
C PHE A 226 2.74 19.48 -16.12
N LYS A 227 1.61 20.15 -16.27
CA LYS A 227 0.63 20.30 -15.17
C LYS A 227 -0.02 18.97 -14.80
N LYS A 228 -0.32 18.13 -15.78
CA LYS A 228 -0.84 16.77 -15.52
C LYS A 228 0.13 15.97 -14.67
N ILE A 229 1.42 15.95 -15.04
CA ILE A 229 2.46 15.27 -14.26
C ILE A 229 2.42 15.73 -12.80
N ILE A 230 2.53 17.04 -12.57
CA ILE A 230 2.60 17.60 -11.20
C ILE A 230 1.35 17.31 -10.37
N MET A 231 0.15 17.38 -10.99
CA MET A 231 -1.09 17.07 -10.28
C MET A 231 -1.20 15.57 -9.99
N VAL A 232 -0.85 14.70 -10.94
CA VAL A 232 -0.88 13.25 -10.74
C VAL A 232 0.14 12.81 -9.68
N GLU A 233 1.33 13.41 -9.66
CA GLU A 233 2.33 13.21 -8.59
C GLU A 233 1.74 13.53 -7.20
N LEU A 234 1.12 14.72 -7.04
CA LEU A 234 0.43 15.08 -5.79
C LEU A 234 -0.64 14.05 -5.42
N LEU A 235 -1.48 13.66 -6.36
CA LEU A 235 -2.59 12.75 -6.12
C LEU A 235 -2.11 11.33 -5.77
N ASN A 236 -1.00 10.88 -6.35
CA ASN A 236 -0.36 9.62 -6.00
C ASN A 236 0.28 9.67 -4.60
N ASP A 237 0.89 10.79 -4.23
CA ASP A 237 1.41 10.97 -2.88
C ASP A 237 0.30 10.97 -1.83
N LEU A 238 -0.86 11.53 -2.15
CA LEU A 238 -2.07 11.40 -1.34
C LEU A 238 -2.59 9.95 -1.33
N GLY A 239 -2.59 9.25 -2.46
CA GLY A 239 -3.02 7.84 -2.55
C GLY A 239 -2.21 6.87 -1.69
N LYS A 240 -0.99 7.24 -1.29
CA LYS A 240 -0.17 6.46 -0.34
C LYS A 240 -0.63 6.60 1.11
N LYS A 241 -1.56 7.52 1.41
CA LYS A 241 -2.05 7.82 2.76
C LYS A 241 -3.49 7.31 2.92
N GLU A 242 -3.70 6.42 3.89
CA GLU A 242 -4.99 5.73 4.08
C GLU A 242 -6.16 6.70 4.29
N ASN A 243 -5.96 7.75 5.11
CA ASN A 243 -6.96 8.78 5.39
C ASN A 243 -7.23 9.76 4.23
N ALA A 244 -6.43 9.76 3.16
CA ALA A 244 -6.67 10.60 2.00
C ALA A 244 -7.47 9.89 0.89
N ILE A 245 -7.49 8.55 0.87
CA ILE A 245 -8.17 7.77 -0.19
C ILE A 245 -9.68 8.09 -0.23
N GLU A 246 -10.33 8.17 0.93
CA GLU A 246 -11.73 8.55 1.06
C GLU A 246 -11.99 9.94 0.41
N LEU A 247 -11.10 10.91 0.64
CA LEU A 247 -11.23 12.26 0.06
C LEU A 247 -11.07 12.26 -1.46
N LEU A 248 -10.12 11.49 -1.98
CA LEU A 248 -9.92 11.34 -3.43
C LEU A 248 -11.17 10.74 -4.10
N CYS A 249 -11.81 9.77 -3.46
CA CYS A 249 -13.07 9.20 -3.93
C CYS A 249 -14.21 10.24 -3.90
N LYS A 250 -14.42 10.90 -2.76
CA LYS A 250 -15.53 11.83 -2.54
C LYS A 250 -15.43 13.12 -3.35
N SER A 251 -14.22 13.56 -3.70
CA SER A 251 -13.97 14.75 -4.51
C SER A 251 -14.17 14.53 -6.02
N GLY A 252 -14.54 13.33 -6.46
CA GLY A 252 -14.82 13.01 -7.87
C GLY A 252 -13.62 12.45 -8.65
N GLY A 253 -12.56 12.01 -7.95
CA GLY A 253 -11.35 11.47 -8.57
C GLY A 253 -11.61 10.23 -9.42
N VAL A 254 -12.45 9.30 -8.95
CA VAL A 254 -12.75 8.03 -9.65
C VAL A 254 -13.33 8.28 -11.05
N LEU A 255 -14.36 9.11 -11.14
CA LEU A 255 -15.01 9.44 -12.42
C LEU A 255 -14.06 10.21 -13.35
N THR A 256 -13.33 11.18 -12.80
CA THR A 256 -12.40 12.01 -13.58
C THR A 256 -11.26 11.18 -14.17
N LEU A 257 -10.62 10.32 -13.36
CA LEU A 257 -9.54 9.47 -13.82
C LEU A 257 -10.03 8.41 -14.82
N MET A 258 -11.20 7.82 -14.60
CA MET A 258 -11.79 6.88 -15.56
C MET A 258 -12.01 7.54 -16.93
N GLU A 259 -12.62 8.73 -16.97
CA GLU A 259 -12.83 9.46 -18.23
C GLU A 259 -11.50 9.82 -18.91
N LEU A 260 -10.49 10.24 -18.13
CA LEU A 260 -9.16 10.52 -18.65
C LEU A 260 -8.52 9.27 -19.25
N VAL A 261 -8.58 8.14 -18.56
CA VAL A 261 -8.05 6.85 -19.03
C VAL A 261 -8.74 6.40 -20.31
N GLU A 262 -10.06 6.48 -20.38
CA GLU A 262 -10.82 6.16 -21.60
C GLU A 262 -10.47 7.09 -22.77
N SER A 263 -10.32 8.39 -22.50
CA SER A 263 -9.93 9.38 -23.50
C SER A 263 -8.50 9.21 -24.03
N HIS A 264 -7.60 8.67 -23.20
CA HIS A 264 -6.20 8.44 -23.54
C HIS A 264 -5.96 7.16 -24.35
N GLY A 265 -7.03 6.45 -24.74
CA GLY A 265 -6.93 5.26 -25.56
C GLY A 265 -6.90 3.95 -24.77
N ALA A 266 -7.68 3.83 -23.70
CA ALA A 266 -7.91 2.55 -23.02
C ALA A 266 -8.33 1.40 -23.97
N PHE A 267 -8.81 1.72 -25.18
CA PHE A 267 -9.20 0.75 -26.22
C PHE A 267 -8.48 0.98 -27.56
N GLN A 268 -7.34 1.66 -27.56
CA GLN A 268 -6.50 1.86 -28.75
C GLN A 268 -5.16 1.15 -28.57
N GLU A 269 -4.67 0.46 -29.62
CA GLU A 269 -3.32 -0.12 -29.62
C GLU A 269 -2.31 1.03 -29.67
N THR A 270 -1.59 1.27 -28.57
CA THR A 270 -0.52 2.27 -28.51
C THR A 270 0.77 1.61 -28.03
N ASP A 271 1.86 1.83 -28.77
CA ASP A 271 3.19 1.27 -28.45
C ASP A 271 3.85 1.94 -27.23
N SER A 272 3.28 3.04 -26.74
CA SER A 272 3.80 3.82 -25.61
C SER A 272 2.69 4.22 -24.65
N THR A 273 2.55 3.49 -23.55
CA THR A 273 1.88 4.04 -22.35
C THR A 273 2.80 5.05 -21.70
N ASP A 274 2.42 6.33 -21.74
CA ASP A 274 3.05 7.39 -20.93
C ASP A 274 3.00 7.00 -19.45
N ASP A 275 4.05 7.31 -18.68
CA ASP A 275 4.13 6.96 -17.26
C ASP A 275 3.03 7.65 -16.44
N VAL A 276 2.62 8.85 -16.85
CA VAL A 276 1.47 9.57 -16.27
C VAL A 276 0.17 8.77 -16.43
N PHE A 277 -0.01 8.10 -17.58
CA PHE A 277 -1.18 7.27 -17.82
C PHE A 277 -1.22 6.07 -16.87
N LYS A 278 -0.08 5.39 -16.68
CA LYS A 278 0.01 4.27 -15.73
C LYS A 278 -0.29 4.74 -14.31
N GLU A 279 0.30 5.85 -13.91
CA GLU A 279 0.08 6.47 -12.60
C GLU A 279 -1.40 6.81 -12.35
N MET A 280 -2.11 7.35 -13.35
CA MET A 280 -3.55 7.60 -13.23
C MET A 280 -4.34 6.30 -13.03
N VAL A 281 -4.02 5.23 -13.78
CA VAL A 281 -4.69 3.94 -13.65
C VAL A 281 -4.38 3.29 -12.29
N ASP A 282 -3.12 3.36 -11.84
CA ASP A 282 -2.68 2.81 -10.55
C ASP A 282 -3.38 3.51 -9.39
N LEU A 283 -3.59 4.82 -9.47
CA LEU A 283 -4.35 5.56 -8.47
C LEU A 283 -5.80 5.07 -8.37
N ILE A 284 -6.45 4.70 -9.49
CA ILE A 284 -7.78 4.08 -9.45
C ILE A 284 -7.73 2.72 -8.74
N VAL A 285 -6.69 1.90 -8.99
CA VAL A 285 -6.52 0.61 -8.30
C VAL A 285 -6.33 0.82 -6.80
N ILE A 286 -5.53 1.82 -6.38
CA ILE A 286 -5.35 2.18 -4.97
C ILE A 286 -6.69 2.56 -4.34
N MET A 287 -7.43 3.48 -4.97
CA MET A 287 -8.75 3.90 -4.48
C MET A 287 -9.75 2.76 -4.42
N SER A 288 -9.67 1.76 -5.32
CA SER A 288 -10.61 0.63 -5.35
C SER A 288 -10.61 -0.25 -4.11
N GLY A 289 -9.62 -0.11 -3.23
CA GLY A 289 -9.57 -0.81 -1.96
C GLY A 289 -10.47 -0.21 -0.87
N ASP A 290 -10.98 1.02 -1.06
CA ASP A 290 -11.72 1.80 -0.06
C ASP A 290 -13.25 1.64 -0.16
N GLU A 291 -13.94 1.79 0.97
CA GLU A 291 -15.41 1.66 1.05
C GLU A 291 -16.13 2.77 0.25
N SER A 292 -15.55 3.97 0.18
CA SER A 292 -16.11 5.08 -0.61
C SER A 292 -16.09 4.76 -2.11
N PHE A 293 -15.05 4.06 -2.58
CA PHE A 293 -14.99 3.59 -3.96
C PHE A 293 -16.06 2.54 -4.22
N ILE A 294 -16.23 1.57 -3.32
CA ILE A 294 -17.26 0.53 -3.42
C ILE A 294 -18.65 1.15 -3.48
N THR A 295 -18.92 2.15 -2.64
CA THR A 295 -20.19 2.89 -2.63
C THR A 295 -20.47 3.56 -3.98
N LEU A 296 -19.44 4.13 -4.63
CA LEU A 296 -19.60 4.71 -5.98
C LEU A 296 -19.99 3.65 -7.03
N LEU A 297 -19.53 2.41 -6.87
CA LEU A 297 -19.83 1.30 -7.77
C LEU A 297 -21.22 0.69 -7.59
N GLU A 298 -22.00 1.12 -6.60
CA GLU A 298 -23.45 0.85 -6.57
C GLU A 298 -24.15 1.41 -7.83
N ASN A 299 -23.53 2.39 -8.49
CA ASN A 299 -23.91 2.78 -9.84
C ASN A 299 -23.47 1.71 -10.86
N GLU A 300 -24.42 0.91 -11.33
CA GLU A 300 -24.18 -0.16 -12.31
C GLU A 300 -23.53 0.32 -13.62
N ASP A 301 -23.81 1.55 -14.09
CA ASP A 301 -23.18 2.08 -15.30
C ASP A 301 -21.67 2.28 -15.10
N LEU A 302 -21.28 2.74 -13.92
CA LEU A 302 -19.86 2.92 -13.57
C LEU A 302 -19.15 1.57 -13.46
N LEU A 303 -19.77 0.60 -12.78
CA LEU A 303 -19.22 -0.75 -12.67
C LEU A 303 -19.11 -1.43 -14.05
N ASN A 304 -20.08 -1.23 -14.95
CA ASN A 304 -20.03 -1.73 -16.33
C ASN A 304 -18.86 -1.14 -17.13
N LYS A 305 -18.51 0.14 -16.93
CA LYS A 305 -17.34 0.74 -17.58
C LYS A 305 -16.05 0.06 -17.16
N PHE A 306 -15.83 -0.14 -15.86
CA PHE A 306 -14.67 -0.89 -15.36
C PHE A 306 -14.68 -2.36 -15.78
N ALA A 307 -15.85 -2.99 -15.88
CA ALA A 307 -15.97 -4.33 -16.42
C ALA A 307 -15.49 -4.42 -17.89
N ASN A 308 -15.78 -3.40 -18.70
CA ASN A 308 -15.34 -3.36 -20.09
C ASN A 308 -13.81 -3.26 -20.23
N TRP A 309 -13.10 -2.75 -19.21
CA TRP A 309 -11.64 -2.68 -19.20
C TRP A 309 -10.96 -4.06 -19.21
N ILE A 310 -11.66 -5.14 -18.83
CA ILE A 310 -11.19 -6.52 -19.02
C ILE A 310 -10.79 -6.78 -20.48
N LYS A 311 -11.54 -6.21 -21.42
CA LYS A 311 -11.37 -6.38 -22.88
C LYS A 311 -10.51 -5.29 -23.52
N SER A 312 -9.86 -4.46 -22.72
CA SER A 312 -8.94 -3.43 -23.20
C SER A 312 -7.77 -4.06 -23.98
N CYS A 313 -7.30 -3.41 -25.04
CA CYS A 313 -6.05 -3.80 -25.72
C CYS A 313 -4.79 -3.33 -24.96
N ASN A 314 -4.96 -2.49 -23.93
CA ASN A 314 -3.89 -1.99 -23.10
C ASN A 314 -3.63 -2.94 -21.91
N LYS A 315 -2.43 -3.53 -21.87
CA LYS A 315 -2.03 -4.47 -20.82
C LYS A 315 -2.23 -3.90 -19.40
N HIS A 316 -1.85 -2.65 -19.16
CA HIS A 316 -1.93 -2.02 -17.84
C HIS A 316 -3.39 -1.85 -17.39
N VAL A 317 -4.25 -1.41 -18.30
CA VAL A 317 -5.71 -1.28 -18.05
C VAL A 317 -6.34 -2.64 -17.75
N GLN A 318 -5.99 -3.70 -18.50
CA GLN A 318 -6.50 -5.06 -18.23
C GLN A 318 -6.10 -5.56 -16.83
N ILE A 319 -4.82 -5.40 -16.45
CA ILE A 319 -4.32 -5.78 -15.13
C ILE A 319 -5.12 -5.03 -14.05
N SER A 320 -5.25 -3.71 -14.20
CA SER A 320 -5.95 -2.85 -13.26
C SER A 320 -7.43 -3.20 -13.14
N ALA A 321 -8.11 -3.55 -14.24
CA ALA A 321 -9.47 -4.09 -14.20
C ALA A 321 -9.57 -5.33 -13.30
N GLY A 322 -8.65 -6.29 -13.47
CA GLY A 322 -8.62 -7.50 -12.64
C GLY A 322 -8.40 -7.20 -11.15
N LEU A 323 -7.50 -6.27 -10.83
CA LEU A 323 -7.22 -5.86 -9.46
C LEU A 323 -8.40 -5.12 -8.83
N MET A 324 -8.99 -4.15 -9.54
CA MET A 324 -10.14 -3.37 -9.08
C MET A 324 -11.36 -4.24 -8.83
N LEU A 325 -11.71 -5.12 -9.77
CA LEU A 325 -12.83 -6.05 -9.60
C LEU A 325 -12.55 -7.06 -8.48
N GLY A 326 -11.29 -7.44 -8.28
CA GLY A 326 -10.86 -8.25 -7.14
C GLY A 326 -11.02 -7.52 -5.80
N ASN A 327 -10.74 -6.21 -5.76
CA ASN A 327 -10.95 -5.37 -4.57
C ASN A 327 -12.42 -5.12 -4.29
N TYR A 328 -13.26 -4.99 -5.31
CA TYR A 328 -14.71 -4.91 -5.17
C TYR A 328 -15.31 -6.23 -4.65
N ALA A 329 -14.78 -7.39 -5.10
CA ALA A 329 -15.23 -8.74 -4.72
C ALA A 329 -14.81 -9.17 -3.28
N ARG A 330 -15.14 -8.37 -2.26
CA ARG A 330 -14.76 -8.63 -0.86
C ARG A 330 -15.92 -9.03 0.07
N SER A 331 -17.17 -8.95 -0.38
CA SER A 331 -18.35 -9.42 0.37
C SER A 331 -19.21 -10.37 -0.47
N GLU A 332 -20.17 -11.05 0.17
CA GLU A 332 -21.12 -11.91 -0.56
C GLU A 332 -21.94 -11.10 -1.57
N ASP A 333 -22.43 -9.91 -1.19
CA ASP A 333 -23.26 -9.05 -2.04
C ASP A 333 -22.51 -8.56 -3.29
N THR A 334 -21.26 -8.12 -3.13
CA THR A 334 -20.47 -7.63 -4.28
C THR A 334 -20.04 -8.79 -5.19
N CYS A 335 -19.75 -9.97 -4.63
CA CYS A 335 -19.52 -11.17 -5.43
C CYS A 335 -20.77 -11.54 -6.25
N ASP A 336 -21.94 -11.56 -5.61
CA ASP A 336 -23.21 -11.87 -6.28
C ASP A 336 -23.54 -10.87 -7.39
N CYS A 337 -23.25 -9.57 -7.17
CA CYS A 337 -23.35 -8.53 -8.20
C CYS A 337 -22.49 -8.87 -9.42
N LEU A 338 -21.19 -9.13 -9.23
CA LEU A 338 -20.26 -9.47 -10.32
C LEU A 338 -20.65 -10.77 -11.04
N ILE A 339 -21.19 -11.76 -10.32
CA ILE A 339 -21.70 -12.99 -10.93
C ILE A 339 -22.90 -12.67 -11.84
N LYS A 340 -23.88 -11.90 -11.37
CA LYS A 340 -25.07 -11.51 -12.16
C LYS A 340 -24.70 -10.73 -13.42
N MET A 341 -23.66 -9.90 -13.36
CA MET A 341 -23.13 -9.15 -14.50
C MET A 341 -22.32 -10.02 -15.49
N GLY A 342 -22.04 -11.29 -15.18
CA GLY A 342 -21.27 -12.16 -16.07
C GLY A 342 -19.75 -11.86 -16.09
N ILE A 343 -19.23 -11.20 -15.05
CA ILE A 343 -17.80 -10.85 -14.96
C ILE A 343 -16.92 -12.08 -14.92
N HIS A 344 -17.32 -13.09 -14.14
CA HIS A 344 -16.64 -14.38 -14.10
C HIS A 344 -16.50 -15.03 -15.49
N VAL A 345 -17.54 -14.98 -16.32
CA VAL A 345 -17.50 -15.50 -17.70
C VAL A 345 -16.53 -14.70 -18.55
N SER A 346 -16.52 -13.37 -18.42
CA SER A 346 -15.61 -12.50 -19.16
C SER A 346 -14.15 -12.78 -18.81
N LEU A 347 -13.82 -12.88 -17.51
CA LEU A 347 -12.48 -13.21 -17.05
C LEU A 347 -12.02 -14.60 -17.50
N ILE A 348 -12.90 -15.62 -17.39
CA ILE A 348 -12.62 -16.98 -17.86
C ILE A 348 -12.36 -17.00 -19.37
N THR A 349 -13.15 -16.25 -20.13
CA THR A 349 -13.02 -16.17 -21.59
C THR A 349 -11.68 -15.56 -21.98
N GLU A 350 -11.30 -14.43 -21.37
CA GLU A 350 -10.01 -13.78 -21.66
C GLU A 350 -8.80 -14.64 -21.30
N ILE A 351 -8.88 -15.37 -20.17
CA ILE A 351 -7.82 -16.33 -19.82
C ILE A 351 -7.70 -17.42 -20.89
N ASN A 352 -8.82 -18.08 -21.22
CA ASN A 352 -8.81 -19.22 -22.13
C ASN A 352 -8.38 -18.83 -23.56
N GLN A 353 -8.76 -17.64 -24.04
CA GLN A 353 -8.40 -17.19 -25.39
C GLN A 353 -6.92 -16.82 -25.53
N ASN A 354 -6.25 -16.47 -24.44
CA ASN A 354 -4.89 -15.95 -24.47
C ASN A 354 -3.86 -16.86 -23.79
N LEU A 355 -4.26 -18.04 -23.31
CA LEU A 355 -3.44 -18.91 -22.47
C LEU A 355 -2.07 -19.30 -23.05
N GLU A 356 -1.96 -19.33 -24.38
CA GLU A 356 -0.72 -19.66 -25.09
C GLU A 356 0.22 -18.43 -25.29
N LYS A 357 -0.18 -17.24 -24.82
CA LYS A 357 0.61 -16.01 -24.93
C LYS A 357 1.43 -15.77 -23.65
N GLU A 358 2.75 -15.82 -23.78
CA GLU A 358 3.67 -15.64 -22.64
C GLU A 358 3.57 -14.24 -21.99
N ASP A 359 3.25 -13.19 -22.76
CA ASP A 359 3.17 -11.81 -22.26
C ASP A 359 1.90 -11.52 -21.41
N TYR A 360 1.02 -12.52 -21.24
CA TYR A 360 -0.25 -12.40 -20.51
C TYR A 360 -0.20 -12.80 -19.03
N GLU A 361 0.93 -13.28 -18.49
CA GLU A 361 0.97 -13.81 -17.12
C GLU A 361 0.45 -12.81 -16.06
N ASP A 362 0.86 -11.55 -16.13
CA ASP A 362 0.41 -10.52 -15.18
C ASP A 362 -1.12 -10.32 -15.21
N ARG A 363 -1.72 -10.44 -16.40
CA ARG A 363 -3.18 -10.34 -16.59
C ARG A 363 -3.87 -11.56 -16.00
N PHE A 364 -3.34 -12.76 -16.24
CA PHE A 364 -3.85 -13.98 -15.61
C PHE A 364 -3.76 -13.92 -14.09
N GLN A 365 -2.69 -13.37 -13.53
CA GLN A 365 -2.55 -13.19 -12.09
C GLN A 365 -3.64 -12.27 -11.51
N ALA A 366 -3.92 -11.13 -12.17
CA ALA A 366 -4.96 -10.20 -11.75
C ALA A 366 -6.36 -10.84 -11.85
N PHE A 367 -6.67 -11.45 -13.00
CA PHE A 367 -7.96 -12.11 -13.25
C PHE A 367 -8.20 -13.29 -12.33
N ALA A 368 -7.20 -14.15 -12.13
CA ALA A 368 -7.28 -15.27 -11.19
C ALA A 368 -7.43 -14.79 -9.74
N SER A 369 -6.86 -13.63 -9.37
CA SER A 369 -7.07 -13.05 -8.04
C SER A 369 -8.53 -12.64 -7.81
N CYS A 370 -9.16 -12.01 -8.80
CA CYS A 370 -10.61 -11.71 -8.75
C CYS A 370 -11.45 -13.00 -8.71
N LEU A 371 -11.20 -13.94 -9.62
CA LEU A 371 -11.93 -15.23 -9.68
C LEU A 371 -11.79 -16.03 -8.38
N ARG A 372 -10.62 -16.00 -7.73
CA ARG A 372 -10.38 -16.62 -6.43
C ARG A 372 -11.29 -16.02 -5.35
N ASN A 373 -11.49 -14.71 -5.35
CA ASN A 373 -12.38 -14.06 -4.39
C ASN A 373 -13.84 -14.45 -4.62
N LEU A 374 -14.28 -14.52 -5.88
CA LEU A 374 -15.61 -15.01 -6.25
C LEU A 374 -15.85 -16.47 -5.81
N CYS A 375 -14.80 -17.27 -5.61
CA CYS A 375 -14.91 -18.65 -5.12
C CYS A 375 -15.15 -18.76 -3.60
N ILE A 376 -15.08 -17.66 -2.84
CA ILE A 376 -15.26 -17.70 -1.38
C ILE A 376 -16.73 -17.94 -1.01
N PRO A 377 -17.72 -17.15 -1.51
CA PRO A 377 -19.11 -17.33 -1.14
C PRO A 377 -19.66 -18.66 -1.64
N VAL A 378 -20.39 -19.39 -0.78
CA VAL A 378 -20.90 -20.72 -1.11
C VAL A 378 -21.89 -20.68 -2.29
N GLY A 379 -22.72 -19.63 -2.37
CA GLY A 379 -23.73 -19.45 -3.41
C GLY A 379 -23.14 -19.31 -4.83
N CYS A 380 -21.93 -18.77 -4.95
CA CYS A 380 -21.26 -18.54 -6.23
C CYS A 380 -20.65 -19.83 -6.83
N LYS A 381 -20.23 -20.79 -6.01
CA LYS A 381 -19.36 -21.92 -6.44
C LYS A 381 -19.96 -22.75 -7.57
N GLN A 382 -21.25 -23.11 -7.47
CA GLN A 382 -21.90 -23.92 -8.52
C GLN A 382 -21.97 -23.20 -9.86
N LEU A 383 -22.21 -21.88 -9.86
CA LEU A 383 -22.24 -21.07 -11.07
C LEU A 383 -20.84 -20.99 -11.71
N LEU A 384 -19.81 -20.79 -10.89
CA LEU A 384 -18.42 -20.76 -11.35
C LEU A 384 -17.97 -22.11 -11.95
N VAL A 385 -18.34 -23.23 -11.32
CA VAL A 385 -18.06 -24.57 -11.88
C VAL A 385 -18.78 -24.76 -13.22
N LYS A 386 -20.06 -24.36 -13.32
CA LYS A 386 -20.83 -24.42 -14.57
C LYS A 386 -20.25 -23.52 -15.67
N ALA A 387 -19.66 -22.38 -15.31
CA ALA A 387 -18.97 -21.47 -16.22
C ALA A 387 -17.60 -21.99 -16.71
N GLY A 388 -17.15 -23.16 -16.23
CA GLY A 388 -15.89 -23.77 -16.65
C GLY A 388 -14.65 -23.30 -15.88
N LEU A 389 -14.83 -22.58 -14.76
CA LEU A 389 -13.69 -22.03 -14.00
C LEU A 389 -12.71 -23.10 -13.52
N ALA A 390 -13.22 -24.28 -13.13
CA ALA A 390 -12.37 -25.38 -12.70
C ALA A 390 -11.41 -25.83 -13.81
N ASP A 391 -11.89 -25.93 -15.04
CA ASP A 391 -11.08 -26.39 -16.18
C ASP A 391 -10.05 -25.33 -16.57
N THR A 392 -10.45 -24.05 -16.57
CA THR A 392 -9.52 -22.92 -16.74
C THR A 392 -8.43 -22.90 -15.66
N ALA A 393 -8.79 -23.16 -14.39
CA ALA A 393 -7.81 -23.18 -13.30
C ALA A 393 -6.84 -24.37 -13.42
N VAL A 394 -7.31 -25.54 -13.89
CA VAL A 394 -6.42 -26.68 -14.19
C VAL A 394 -5.39 -26.31 -15.27
N GLU A 395 -5.85 -25.68 -16.35
CA GLU A 395 -4.98 -25.25 -17.44
C GLU A 395 -3.96 -24.19 -16.99
N LEU A 396 -4.36 -23.23 -16.16
CA LEU A 396 -3.45 -22.27 -15.53
C LEU A 396 -2.39 -22.96 -14.68
N VAL A 397 -2.78 -23.94 -13.84
CA VAL A 397 -1.83 -24.71 -13.03
C VAL A 397 -0.81 -25.40 -13.93
N LYS A 398 -1.24 -25.99 -15.05
CA LYS A 398 -0.37 -26.72 -15.97
C LYS A 398 0.62 -25.81 -16.73
N LYS A 399 0.16 -24.66 -17.22
CA LYS A 399 0.86 -23.90 -18.27
C LYS A 399 1.55 -22.60 -17.85
N THR A 400 1.28 -22.04 -16.66
CA THR A 400 1.76 -20.70 -16.28
C THR A 400 2.89 -20.70 -15.23
N GLY A 401 3.44 -19.53 -14.91
CA GLY A 401 4.40 -19.29 -13.83
C GLY A 401 3.83 -19.37 -12.40
N LEU A 402 4.71 -19.32 -11.40
CA LEU A 402 4.39 -19.61 -10.00
C LEU A 402 3.35 -18.65 -9.38
N SER A 403 3.32 -17.37 -9.76
CA SER A 403 2.36 -16.41 -9.19
C SER A 403 0.93 -16.73 -9.61
N VAL A 404 0.74 -17.10 -10.89
CA VAL A 404 -0.54 -17.48 -11.46
C VAL A 404 -0.95 -18.86 -10.96
N GLN A 405 -0.02 -19.81 -10.89
CA GLN A 405 -0.24 -21.13 -10.32
C GLN A 405 -0.74 -21.06 -8.88
N PHE A 406 -0.16 -20.21 -8.03
CA PHE A 406 -0.63 -20.02 -6.66
C PHE A 406 -2.12 -19.63 -6.61
N LYS A 407 -2.55 -18.69 -7.46
CA LYS A 407 -3.96 -18.27 -7.54
C LYS A 407 -4.86 -19.38 -8.07
N ALA A 408 -4.42 -20.09 -9.10
CA ALA A 408 -5.19 -21.18 -9.70
C ALA A 408 -5.36 -22.39 -8.77
N LEU A 409 -4.32 -22.75 -8.00
CA LEU A 409 -4.40 -23.76 -6.94
C LEU A 409 -5.43 -23.37 -5.87
N ALA A 410 -5.44 -22.10 -5.47
CA ALA A 410 -6.40 -21.58 -4.51
C ALA A 410 -7.85 -21.63 -5.04
N ILE A 411 -8.06 -21.31 -6.32
CA ILE A 411 -9.37 -21.45 -7.00
C ILE A 411 -9.84 -22.90 -6.91
N LEU A 412 -9.03 -23.87 -7.35
CA LEU A 412 -9.39 -25.29 -7.30
C LEU A 412 -9.70 -25.75 -5.88
N ARG A 413 -8.91 -25.33 -4.88
CA ARG A 413 -9.10 -25.71 -3.48
C ARG A 413 -10.40 -25.16 -2.91
N LEU A 414 -10.81 -23.96 -3.31
CA LEU A 414 -12.08 -23.37 -2.86
C LEU A 414 -13.28 -24.02 -3.57
N LEU A 415 -13.17 -24.27 -4.87
CA LEU A 415 -14.24 -24.87 -5.68
C LEU A 415 -14.51 -26.32 -5.30
N VAL A 416 -13.49 -27.12 -4.97
CA VAL A 416 -13.67 -28.54 -4.63
C VAL A 416 -14.43 -28.76 -3.31
N GLN A 417 -14.54 -27.74 -2.46
CA GLN A 417 -15.22 -27.86 -1.18
C GLN A 417 -16.69 -28.25 -1.35
N ASN A 418 -17.05 -29.40 -0.79
CA ASN A 418 -18.38 -30.00 -0.89
C ASN A 418 -18.84 -30.28 -2.34
N GLN A 419 -17.90 -30.42 -3.29
CA GLN A 419 -18.17 -30.75 -4.70
C GLN A 419 -17.53 -32.10 -5.03
N ASN A 420 -18.22 -33.20 -4.72
CA ASN A 420 -17.68 -34.56 -4.89
C ASN A 420 -17.28 -34.84 -6.35
N ASP A 421 -18.17 -34.54 -7.31
CA ASP A 421 -17.91 -34.81 -8.73
C ASP A 421 -16.66 -34.08 -9.24
N LEU A 422 -16.46 -32.84 -8.82
CA LEU A 422 -15.26 -32.07 -9.16
C LEU A 422 -14.02 -32.70 -8.51
N ALA A 423 -14.09 -33.06 -7.23
CA ALA A 423 -12.97 -33.71 -6.54
C ALA A 423 -12.55 -35.02 -7.23
N VAL A 424 -13.54 -35.84 -7.61
CA VAL A 424 -13.33 -37.08 -8.37
C VAL A 424 -12.70 -36.80 -9.73
N LYS A 425 -13.18 -35.78 -10.47
CA LYS A 425 -12.59 -35.35 -11.75
C LYS A 425 -11.12 -34.97 -11.58
N LEU A 426 -10.78 -34.15 -10.58
CA LEU A 426 -9.40 -33.69 -10.34
C LEU A 426 -8.48 -34.83 -9.88
N CYS A 427 -8.97 -35.76 -9.05
CA CYS A 427 -8.21 -36.96 -8.65
C CYS A 427 -7.91 -37.92 -9.81
N ASN A 428 -8.64 -37.82 -10.91
CA ASN A 428 -8.43 -38.65 -12.10
C ASN A 428 -7.61 -37.93 -13.20
N ASP A 429 -7.23 -36.65 -13.01
CA ASP A 429 -6.34 -35.93 -13.93
C ASP A 429 -4.88 -36.16 -13.53
N GLY A 430 -4.26 -37.15 -14.15
CA GLY A 430 -2.87 -37.52 -13.87
C GLY A 430 -1.84 -36.43 -14.19
N GLU A 431 -2.09 -35.56 -15.19
CA GLU A 431 -1.18 -34.46 -15.50
C GLU A 431 -1.26 -33.37 -14.44
N LEU A 432 -2.48 -33.04 -14.00
CA LEU A 432 -2.70 -32.11 -12.91
C LEU A 432 -2.03 -32.63 -11.63
N LEU A 433 -2.21 -33.90 -11.27
CA LEU A 433 -1.62 -34.47 -10.06
C LEU A 433 -0.08 -34.45 -10.08
N LYS A 434 0.55 -34.77 -11.24
CA LYS A 434 2.00 -34.59 -11.42
C LYS A 434 2.41 -33.13 -11.20
N LYS A 435 1.65 -32.18 -11.75
CA LYS A 435 1.95 -30.76 -11.60
C LYS A 435 1.78 -30.29 -10.16
N ILE A 436 0.71 -30.68 -9.46
CA ILE A 436 0.50 -30.37 -8.03
C ILE A 436 1.67 -30.93 -7.20
N LYS A 437 2.09 -32.17 -7.48
CA LYS A 437 3.25 -32.78 -6.80
C LYS A 437 4.53 -31.97 -7.01
N LEU A 438 4.82 -31.60 -8.27
CA LEU A 438 5.97 -30.75 -8.59
C LEU A 438 5.92 -29.42 -7.82
N LEU A 439 4.75 -28.76 -7.80
CA LEU A 439 4.56 -27.49 -7.09
C LEU A 439 4.66 -27.64 -5.57
N SER A 440 4.25 -28.78 -5.01
CA SER A 440 4.37 -29.07 -3.58
C SER A 440 5.81 -29.23 -3.09
N ASP A 441 6.74 -29.47 -4.01
CA ASP A 441 8.17 -29.69 -3.73
C ASP A 441 9.04 -28.47 -4.05
N VAL A 442 8.44 -27.35 -4.52
CA VAL A 442 9.19 -26.12 -4.79
C VAL A 442 9.80 -25.60 -3.48
N THR A 443 11.12 -25.40 -3.49
CA THR A 443 11.90 -24.96 -2.30
C THR A 443 12.10 -23.45 -2.22
N MET A 444 11.69 -22.70 -3.24
CA MET A 444 11.77 -21.24 -3.23
C MET A 444 10.84 -20.66 -2.18
N VAL A 445 11.26 -19.56 -1.54
CA VAL A 445 10.44 -18.80 -0.56
C VAL A 445 9.19 -18.27 -1.27
N SER A 446 8.12 -19.05 -1.22
CA SER A 446 6.87 -18.80 -1.91
C SER A 446 5.72 -19.53 -1.21
N SER A 447 4.49 -19.06 -1.38
CA SER A 447 3.29 -19.68 -0.81
C SER A 447 2.71 -20.81 -1.67
N THR A 448 3.25 -21.02 -2.88
CA THR A 448 2.79 -22.03 -3.85
C THR A 448 2.86 -23.48 -3.32
N PRO A 449 3.95 -23.93 -2.65
CA PRO A 449 4.03 -25.30 -2.13
C PRO A 449 2.92 -25.59 -1.12
N ALA A 450 2.69 -24.67 -0.18
CA ALA A 450 1.64 -24.80 0.81
C ALA A 450 0.27 -24.92 0.16
N GLU A 451 -0.06 -24.07 -0.82
CA GLU A 451 -1.36 -24.13 -1.49
C GLU A 451 -1.54 -25.40 -2.33
N ALA A 452 -0.46 -25.91 -2.96
CA ALA A 452 -0.47 -27.18 -3.68
C ALA A 452 -0.74 -28.38 -2.75
N GLN A 453 -0.07 -28.42 -1.59
CA GLN A 453 -0.28 -29.44 -0.56
C GLN A 453 -1.72 -29.42 -0.02
N ARG A 454 -2.24 -28.21 0.24
CA ARG A 454 -3.62 -28.02 0.71
C ARG A 454 -4.65 -28.41 -0.35
N LEU A 455 -4.41 -28.12 -1.63
CA LEU A 455 -5.26 -28.60 -2.72
C LEU A 455 -5.25 -30.13 -2.77
N MET A 456 -4.08 -30.77 -2.67
CA MET A 456 -3.98 -32.23 -2.64
C MET A 456 -4.78 -32.85 -1.49
N ALA A 457 -4.69 -32.29 -0.29
CA ALA A 457 -5.51 -32.72 0.84
C ALA A 457 -7.01 -32.49 0.60
N ALA A 458 -7.39 -31.36 0.00
CA ALA A 458 -8.78 -31.05 -0.30
C ALA A 458 -9.40 -32.00 -1.33
N ILE A 459 -8.72 -32.31 -2.44
CA ILE A 459 -9.25 -33.22 -3.46
C ILE A 459 -9.47 -34.63 -2.88
N ILE A 460 -8.55 -35.12 -2.04
CA ILE A 460 -8.69 -36.42 -1.35
C ILE A 460 -9.87 -36.39 -0.39
N LYS A 461 -9.97 -35.32 0.42
CA LYS A 461 -11.06 -35.14 1.38
C LYS A 461 -12.43 -35.22 0.73
N TYR A 462 -12.63 -34.48 -0.37
CA TYR A 462 -13.94 -34.34 -0.98
C TYR A 462 -14.25 -35.40 -2.03
N ALA A 463 -13.25 -36.09 -2.60
CA ALA A 463 -13.49 -37.23 -3.48
C ALA A 463 -14.09 -38.41 -2.71
N ASN A 464 -13.58 -38.67 -1.49
CA ASN A 464 -14.12 -39.64 -0.52
C ASN A 464 -14.59 -40.98 -1.14
N GLN A 465 -13.80 -41.51 -2.07
CA GLN A 465 -14.06 -42.76 -2.78
C GLN A 465 -12.73 -43.47 -3.04
N GLU A 466 -12.74 -44.80 -2.97
CA GLU A 466 -11.53 -45.61 -3.10
C GLU A 466 -10.79 -45.38 -4.44
N ALA A 467 -11.48 -45.48 -5.58
CA ALA A 467 -10.82 -45.42 -6.90
C ALA A 467 -10.12 -44.07 -7.17
N PRO A 468 -10.76 -42.90 -6.96
CA PRO A 468 -10.10 -41.60 -7.11
C PRO A 468 -8.95 -41.38 -6.12
N ILE A 469 -9.10 -41.82 -4.87
CA ILE A 469 -8.03 -41.72 -3.87
C ILE A 469 -6.84 -42.60 -4.29
N ARG A 470 -7.08 -43.83 -4.79
CA ARG A 470 -6.02 -44.68 -5.34
C ARG A 470 -5.31 -44.05 -6.53
N ALA A 471 -6.03 -43.36 -7.41
CA ALA A 471 -5.42 -42.62 -8.51
C ALA A 471 -4.48 -41.53 -7.97
N ALA A 472 -4.93 -40.71 -7.02
CA ALA A 472 -4.07 -39.71 -6.37
C ALA A 472 -2.83 -40.31 -5.69
N LEU A 473 -2.97 -41.47 -5.02
CA LEU A 473 -1.87 -42.19 -4.38
C LEU A 473 -0.77 -42.62 -5.36
N SER A 474 -1.11 -42.89 -6.63
CA SER A 474 -0.14 -43.24 -7.66
C SER A 474 0.82 -42.09 -8.05
N TYR A 475 0.52 -40.86 -7.59
CA TYR A 475 1.31 -39.65 -7.84
C TYR A 475 1.95 -39.09 -6.55
N GLU A 476 2.27 -39.96 -5.60
CA GLU A 476 2.96 -39.60 -4.35
C GLU A 476 2.23 -38.56 -3.48
N CYS A 477 0.90 -38.47 -3.60
CA CYS A 477 0.11 -37.46 -2.88
C CYS A 477 0.27 -37.53 -1.35
N ILE A 478 0.54 -38.71 -0.78
CA ILE A 478 0.79 -38.87 0.67
C ILE A 478 1.95 -37.99 1.11
N GLY A 479 3.01 -37.85 0.31
CA GLY A 479 4.14 -36.98 0.66
C GLY A 479 3.67 -35.55 0.87
N SER A 480 2.91 -35.01 -0.10
CA SER A 480 2.33 -33.66 -0.05
C SER A 480 1.36 -33.48 1.11
N VAL A 481 0.48 -34.45 1.38
CA VAL A 481 -0.43 -34.41 2.54
C VAL A 481 0.36 -34.45 3.86
N ASN A 482 1.41 -35.28 3.93
CA ASN A 482 2.18 -35.46 5.14
C ASN A 482 3.00 -34.20 5.51
N TYR A 483 3.32 -33.33 4.55
CA TYR A 483 3.94 -32.03 4.85
C TYR A 483 3.04 -31.11 5.68
N LEU A 484 1.71 -31.20 5.50
CA LEU A 484 0.75 -30.38 6.25
C LEU A 484 0.77 -30.69 7.75
N LEU A 485 1.09 -31.93 8.14
CA LEU A 485 1.20 -32.34 9.55
C LEU A 485 2.36 -31.64 10.27
N SER A 486 3.37 -31.17 9.53
CA SER A 486 4.50 -30.41 10.07
C SER A 486 4.31 -28.90 10.01
N SER A 487 3.13 -28.42 9.59
CA SER A 487 2.86 -26.98 9.50
C SER A 487 2.68 -26.37 10.89
N ASP A 488 3.15 -25.14 11.09
CA ASP A 488 2.85 -24.34 12.28
C ASP A 488 1.38 -23.88 12.30
N HIS A 489 0.68 -23.94 11.16
CA HIS A 489 -0.72 -23.58 11.05
C HIS A 489 -1.62 -24.78 11.31
N MET A 490 -2.30 -24.75 12.45
CA MET A 490 -3.25 -25.78 12.87
C MET A 490 -4.36 -26.10 11.86
N LEU A 491 -4.82 -25.10 11.10
CA LEU A 491 -5.79 -25.32 10.02
C LEU A 491 -5.21 -26.30 8.97
N MET A 492 -3.96 -26.09 8.58
CA MET A 492 -3.27 -26.95 7.62
C MET A 492 -3.01 -28.34 8.20
N GLN A 493 -2.58 -28.44 9.46
CA GLN A 493 -2.44 -29.72 10.16
C GLN A 493 -3.74 -30.54 10.09
N ASN A 494 -4.88 -29.91 10.38
CA ASN A 494 -6.19 -30.56 10.32
C ASN A 494 -6.61 -30.93 8.90
N GLU A 495 -6.32 -30.11 7.90
CA GLU A 495 -6.53 -30.48 6.49
C GLU A 495 -5.76 -31.75 6.13
N GLY A 496 -4.50 -31.85 6.57
CA GLY A 496 -3.65 -33.03 6.38
C GLY A 496 -4.15 -34.27 7.12
N LEU A 497 -4.51 -34.13 8.40
CA LEU A 497 -5.07 -35.22 9.21
C LEU A 497 -6.35 -35.79 8.59
N ILE A 498 -7.28 -34.92 8.17
CA ILE A 498 -8.54 -35.36 7.54
C ILE A 498 -8.26 -36.09 6.22
N ALA A 499 -7.34 -35.60 5.39
CA ALA A 499 -6.97 -36.27 4.15
C ALA A 499 -6.37 -37.66 4.42
N LEU A 500 -5.49 -37.80 5.42
CA LEU A 500 -4.97 -39.11 5.83
C LEU A 500 -6.07 -40.04 6.34
N ILE A 501 -7.02 -39.52 7.14
CA ILE A 501 -8.20 -40.30 7.59
C ILE A 501 -8.99 -40.82 6.38
N MET A 502 -9.23 -39.97 5.38
CA MET A 502 -9.93 -40.40 4.16
C MET A 502 -9.16 -41.46 3.37
N ILE A 503 -7.82 -41.38 3.33
CA ILE A 503 -6.99 -42.41 2.71
C ILE A 503 -7.15 -43.74 3.45
N VAL A 504 -6.93 -43.77 4.77
CA VAL A 504 -6.98 -45.03 5.53
C VAL A 504 -8.39 -45.62 5.59
N ALA A 505 -9.43 -44.78 5.57
CA ALA A 505 -10.81 -45.23 5.59
C ALA A 505 -11.26 -45.85 4.25
N ASN A 506 -10.66 -45.46 3.13
CA ASN A 506 -11.09 -45.90 1.80
C ASN A 506 -10.11 -46.87 1.12
N VAL A 507 -8.84 -46.97 1.57
CA VAL A 507 -7.80 -47.73 0.87
C VAL A 507 -7.16 -48.77 1.80
N ASN A 508 -7.66 -50.01 1.73
CA ASN A 508 -7.27 -51.09 2.66
C ASN A 508 -5.76 -51.43 2.70
N ASN A 509 -5.02 -51.20 1.61
CA ASN A 509 -3.59 -51.57 1.48
C ASN A 509 -2.67 -50.34 1.55
N CYS A 510 -3.02 -49.30 2.31
CA CYS A 510 -2.21 -48.08 2.39
C CYS A 510 -1.19 -48.05 3.55
N VAL A 511 -1.17 -49.06 4.44
CA VAL A 511 -0.31 -49.07 5.65
C VAL A 511 1.17 -48.87 5.31
N GLU A 512 1.68 -49.57 4.29
CA GLU A 512 3.08 -49.40 3.83
C GLU A 512 3.36 -47.99 3.30
N LEU A 513 2.39 -47.34 2.68
CA LEU A 513 2.53 -45.97 2.21
C LEU A 513 2.55 -44.98 3.38
N ILE A 514 1.67 -45.17 4.36
CA ILE A 514 1.62 -44.39 5.61
C ILE A 514 2.95 -44.50 6.36
N LYS A 515 3.51 -45.72 6.44
CA LYS A 515 4.81 -46.03 7.03
C LYS A 515 5.95 -45.33 6.29
N LYS A 516 6.07 -45.54 4.98
CA LYS A 516 7.14 -44.93 4.15
C LYS A 516 7.14 -43.41 4.20
N ALA A 517 5.98 -42.79 4.30
CA ALA A 517 5.88 -41.35 4.40
C ALA A 517 6.29 -40.80 5.78
N GLY A 518 6.36 -41.63 6.82
CA GLY A 518 6.63 -41.19 8.19
C GLY A 518 5.42 -40.48 8.83
N SER A 519 4.19 -40.86 8.46
CA SER A 519 2.99 -40.15 8.90
C SER A 519 2.72 -40.32 10.39
N ILE A 520 2.94 -41.53 10.93
CA ILE A 520 2.74 -41.83 12.36
C ILE A 520 3.76 -41.08 13.21
N GLU A 521 5.02 -40.96 12.77
CA GLU A 521 6.04 -40.19 13.48
C GLU A 521 5.63 -38.71 13.63
N ARG A 522 5.16 -38.09 12.54
CA ARG A 522 4.69 -36.69 12.56
C ARG A 522 3.43 -36.53 13.42
N LEU A 523 2.50 -37.47 13.33
CA LEU A 523 1.33 -37.52 14.20
C LEU A 523 1.72 -37.55 15.69
N MET A 524 2.71 -38.36 16.06
CA MET A 524 3.19 -38.42 17.44
C MET A 524 3.85 -37.12 17.89
N LYS A 525 4.51 -36.38 16.99
CA LYS A 525 5.02 -35.04 17.29
C LYS A 525 3.90 -34.06 17.58
N ILE A 526 2.82 -34.07 16.78
CA ILE A 526 1.64 -33.23 17.02
C ILE A 526 1.05 -33.53 18.41
N ILE A 527 0.73 -34.80 18.70
CA ILE A 527 0.05 -35.20 19.95
C ILE A 527 0.86 -34.84 21.21
N LYS A 528 2.19 -34.80 21.10
CA LYS A 528 3.10 -34.48 22.22
C LYS A 528 3.32 -32.98 22.45
N GLN A 529 2.75 -32.10 21.64
CA GLN A 529 2.84 -30.65 21.88
C GLN A 529 1.96 -30.27 23.08
N ASP A 530 2.41 -29.27 23.86
CA ASP A 530 1.72 -28.88 25.11
C ASP A 530 0.38 -28.15 24.84
N ASP A 531 0.23 -27.49 23.70
CA ASP A 531 -0.91 -26.61 23.37
C ASP A 531 -1.76 -27.10 22.17
N VAL A 532 -1.90 -28.42 22.00
CA VAL A 532 -2.70 -28.96 20.89
C VAL A 532 -4.19 -28.69 21.12
N GLN A 533 -4.86 -28.07 20.15
CA GLN A 533 -6.31 -27.86 20.24
C GLN A 533 -7.09 -29.18 20.27
N PRO A 534 -8.21 -29.24 21.00
CA PRO A 534 -9.03 -30.45 21.11
C PRO A 534 -9.43 -31.04 19.76
N GLN A 535 -9.76 -30.21 18.76
CA GLN A 535 -10.11 -30.69 17.43
C GLN A 535 -8.96 -31.44 16.73
N THR A 536 -7.73 -30.94 16.86
CA THR A 536 -6.54 -31.57 16.28
C THR A 536 -6.23 -32.90 16.98
N LEU A 537 -6.35 -32.95 18.31
CA LEU A 537 -6.24 -34.21 19.06
C LEU A 537 -7.32 -35.21 18.65
N PHE A 538 -8.57 -34.77 18.51
CA PHE A 538 -9.66 -35.64 18.10
C PHE A 538 -9.43 -36.24 16.70
N ASN A 539 -8.99 -35.43 15.74
CA ASN A 539 -8.63 -35.89 14.40
C ASN A 539 -7.43 -36.85 14.45
N SER A 540 -6.44 -36.56 15.29
CA SER A 540 -5.27 -37.43 15.48
C SER A 540 -5.65 -38.81 16.00
N LEU A 541 -6.53 -38.87 17.02
CA LEU A 541 -7.05 -40.12 17.57
C LEU A 541 -7.89 -40.89 16.54
N THR A 542 -8.66 -40.17 15.73
CA THR A 542 -9.46 -40.77 14.65
C THR A 542 -8.56 -41.42 13.59
N LEU A 543 -7.44 -40.78 13.23
CA LEU A 543 -6.46 -41.36 12.32
C LEU A 543 -5.81 -42.63 12.90
N ILE A 544 -5.51 -42.65 14.21
CA ILE A 544 -4.98 -43.83 14.89
C ILE A 544 -5.98 -44.99 14.83
N GLN A 545 -7.24 -44.74 15.21
CA GLN A 545 -8.30 -45.76 15.18
C GLN A 545 -8.51 -46.34 13.77
N ALA A 546 -8.55 -45.46 12.76
CA ALA A 546 -8.74 -45.88 11.39
C ALA A 546 -7.52 -46.68 10.88
N THR A 547 -6.31 -46.27 11.23
CA THR A 547 -5.08 -47.03 10.91
C THR A 547 -5.07 -48.40 11.58
N ALA A 548 -5.46 -48.50 12.85
CA ALA A 548 -5.51 -49.75 13.61
C ALA A 548 -6.51 -50.78 13.02
N SER A 549 -7.48 -50.30 12.25
CA SER A 549 -8.48 -51.15 11.59
C SER A 549 -7.96 -51.78 10.29
N LEU A 550 -6.81 -51.34 9.78
CA LEU A 550 -6.17 -51.89 8.59
C LEU A 550 -5.30 -53.10 8.92
N ASN A 551 -5.12 -53.99 7.93
CA ASN A 551 -4.21 -55.12 8.07
C ASN A 551 -2.75 -54.63 8.20
N GLY A 552 -2.05 -55.07 9.24
CA GLY A 552 -0.70 -54.58 9.61
C GLY A 552 -0.68 -53.20 10.27
N GLY A 553 -1.84 -52.55 10.44
CA GLY A 553 -1.93 -51.21 11.03
C GLY A 553 -1.61 -51.18 12.53
N LYS A 554 -2.00 -52.21 13.28
CA LYS A 554 -1.66 -52.33 14.71
C LYS A 554 -0.17 -52.50 14.93
N ASP A 555 0.48 -53.37 14.16
CA ASP A 555 1.93 -53.58 14.21
C ASP A 555 2.68 -52.27 13.95
N LEU A 556 2.21 -51.47 12.97
CA LEU A 556 2.76 -50.15 12.70
C LEU A 556 2.59 -49.20 13.91
N LEU A 557 1.42 -49.18 14.55
CA LEU A 557 1.18 -48.31 15.71
C LEU A 557 2.00 -48.76 16.94
N GLU A 558 2.26 -50.06 17.09
CA GLU A 558 3.12 -50.62 18.13
C GLU A 558 4.58 -50.20 17.95
N GLU A 559 5.10 -50.19 16.71
CA GLU A 559 6.46 -49.76 16.36
C GLU A 559 6.77 -48.33 16.85
N PHE A 560 5.76 -47.45 16.90
CA PHE A 560 5.88 -46.06 17.37
C PHE A 560 5.45 -45.85 18.83
N GLU A 561 5.20 -46.94 19.57
CA GLU A 561 4.78 -46.93 20.97
C GLU A 561 3.55 -46.03 21.24
N VAL A 562 2.61 -45.96 20.28
CA VAL A 562 1.45 -45.05 20.33
C VAL A 562 0.64 -45.22 21.62
N TYR A 563 0.54 -46.45 22.13
CA TYR A 563 -0.13 -46.75 23.40
C TYR A 563 0.40 -45.92 24.57
N LYS A 564 1.73 -45.74 24.70
CA LYS A 564 2.33 -44.99 25.82
C LYS A 564 1.97 -43.51 25.76
N VAL A 565 1.92 -42.95 24.55
CA VAL A 565 1.55 -41.54 24.33
C VAL A 565 0.06 -41.31 24.61
N LEU A 566 -0.80 -42.26 24.26
CA LEU A 566 -2.23 -42.16 24.56
C LEU A 566 -2.54 -42.36 26.05
N ASP A 567 -1.75 -43.18 26.75
CA ASP A 567 -1.90 -43.39 28.19
C ASP A 567 -1.76 -42.08 28.99
N SER A 568 -0.82 -41.21 28.59
CA SER A 568 -0.65 -39.89 29.22
C SER A 568 -1.82 -38.92 28.96
N LEU A 569 -2.67 -39.20 27.98
CA LEU A 569 -3.84 -38.38 27.63
C LEU A 569 -5.16 -38.89 28.25
N LYS A 570 -5.14 -40.00 29.00
CA LYS A 570 -6.33 -40.59 29.63
C LYS A 570 -7.08 -39.68 30.59
N ASN A 571 -6.43 -38.63 31.11
CA ASN A 571 -7.00 -37.68 32.05
C ASN A 571 -7.04 -36.26 31.48
N HIS A 572 -7.11 -36.14 30.14
CA HIS A 572 -7.26 -34.84 29.49
C HIS A 572 -8.49 -34.08 30.03
N SER A 573 -8.35 -32.76 30.21
CA SER A 573 -9.36 -31.89 30.82
C SER A 573 -10.68 -31.89 30.04
N GLU A 574 -10.59 -31.88 28.71
CA GLU A 574 -11.74 -31.99 27.81
C GLU A 574 -12.31 -33.42 27.76
N GLN A 575 -13.56 -33.59 28.19
CA GLN A 575 -14.23 -34.89 28.28
C GLN A 575 -14.34 -35.61 26.93
N ILE A 576 -14.54 -34.88 25.84
CA ILE A 576 -14.63 -35.46 24.49
C ILE A 576 -13.31 -36.13 24.07
N ILE A 577 -12.17 -35.54 24.46
CA ILE A 577 -10.84 -36.10 24.18
C ILE A 577 -10.59 -37.30 25.09
N ASN A 578 -10.92 -37.18 26.38
CA ASN A 578 -10.85 -38.28 27.35
C ASN A 578 -11.55 -39.55 26.84
N ASN A 579 -12.82 -39.41 26.43
CA ASN A 579 -13.61 -40.52 25.90
C ASN A 579 -12.97 -41.11 24.63
N LYS A 580 -12.56 -40.24 23.69
CA LYS A 580 -11.94 -40.67 22.44
C LYS A 580 -10.60 -41.39 22.65
N VAL A 581 -9.80 -40.99 23.63
CA VAL A 581 -8.55 -41.67 24.02
C VAL A 581 -8.85 -43.08 24.52
N ASN A 582 -9.81 -43.22 25.44
CA ASN A 582 -10.19 -44.52 26.00
C ASN A 582 -10.74 -45.49 24.94
N GLU A 583 -11.57 -44.99 24.01
CA GLU A 583 -12.00 -45.75 22.84
C GLU A 583 -10.82 -46.18 21.96
N THR A 584 -9.91 -45.26 21.66
CA THR A 584 -8.74 -45.52 20.81
C THR A 584 -7.82 -46.58 21.43
N LEU A 585 -7.56 -46.48 22.74
CA LEU A 585 -6.76 -47.46 23.47
C LEU A 585 -7.38 -48.86 23.38
N THR A 586 -8.71 -48.97 23.52
CA THR A 586 -9.42 -50.25 23.40
C THR A 586 -9.27 -50.88 22.02
N VAL A 587 -9.23 -50.06 20.96
CA VAL A 587 -9.06 -50.52 19.57
C VAL A 587 -7.65 -51.04 19.32
N ILE A 588 -6.62 -50.38 19.86
CA ILE A 588 -5.21 -50.76 19.63
C ILE A 588 -4.69 -51.82 20.60
N SER A 589 -5.33 -52.03 21.75
CA SER A 589 -4.94 -53.05 22.75
C SER A 589 -5.53 -54.45 22.49
N ARG A 590 -6.53 -54.52 21.61
CA ARG A 590 -7.02 -55.77 21.02
C ARG A 590 -6.28 -56.03 19.73
#